data_AF-M0E7U3-F1
#
_entry.id   AF-M0E7U3-F1
#
_cell.length_a   1.000
_cell.length_b   1.000
_cell.length_c   1.000
_cell.angle_alpha   90.00
_cell.angle_beta   90.00
_cell.angle_gamma   90.00
#
_symmetry.space_group_name_H-M   'P 1'
#
loop_
_entity.id
_entity.type
_entity.pdbx_description
1 polymer ?
#
loop_
_entity_poly.entity_id
_entity_poly.type
_entity_poly.pdbx_seq_one_letter_code
_entity_poly.pdbx_strand_id
1 'polypeptide(L)'
;MLDILQIDLDTLRTIRQASELIPMILGLAISYLAYAAYRQNQSRPMLYIAIGFMLVLFVQAPLGLVLIYLLELPTPVLNIIVQIPEFIGLGLILYGLWAPRRD
;
A
#
# COMPACT_ATOMS: atom_id res chain seq x y z
N MET A 1 -26.82 -29.51 4.78
CA MET A 1 -27.14 -28.09 4.49
C MET A 1 -26.05 -27.13 4.98
N LEU A 2 -25.14 -27.55 5.87
CA LEU A 2 -24.00 -26.73 6.35
C LEU A 2 -22.76 -26.83 5.42
N ASP A 3 -22.56 -27.96 4.73
CA ASP A 3 -21.38 -28.18 3.87
C ASP A 3 -21.31 -27.25 2.65
N ILE A 4 -22.45 -26.87 2.08
CA ILE A 4 -22.53 -26.00 0.89
C ILE A 4 -22.10 -24.56 1.26
N LEU A 5 -22.42 -24.11 2.48
CA LEU A 5 -22.02 -22.79 2.98
C LEU A 5 -20.52 -22.73 3.28
N GLN A 6 -19.93 -23.84 3.72
CA GLN A 6 -18.51 -23.95 4.03
C GLN A 6 -17.64 -23.88 2.77
N ILE A 7 -18.05 -24.58 1.70
CA ILE A 7 -17.40 -24.55 0.38
C ILE A 7 -17.40 -23.13 -0.21
N ASP A 8 -18.52 -22.41 -0.08
CA ASP A 8 -18.65 -21.04 -0.59
C ASP A 8 -17.72 -20.08 0.18
N LEU A 9 -17.65 -20.17 1.51
CA LEU A 9 -16.76 -19.37 2.35
C LEU A 9 -15.27 -19.64 2.07
N ASP A 10 -14.87 -20.90 1.94
CA ASP A 10 -13.47 -21.28 1.69
C ASP A 10 -13.02 -20.84 0.29
N THR A 11 -13.91 -20.97 -0.69
CA THR A 11 -13.65 -20.51 -2.07
C THR A 11 -13.57 -18.98 -2.13
N LEU A 12 -14.51 -18.27 -1.50
CA LEU A 12 -14.50 -16.81 -1.39
C LEU A 12 -13.27 -16.29 -0.66
N ARG A 13 -12.85 -16.97 0.42
CA ARG A 13 -11.66 -16.61 1.19
C ARG A 13 -10.41 -16.80 0.35
N THR A 14 -10.29 -17.91 -0.36
CA THR A 14 -9.14 -18.21 -1.24
C THR A 14 -9.07 -17.21 -2.40
N ILE A 15 -10.20 -16.90 -3.05
CA ILE A 15 -10.26 -15.92 -4.13
C ILE A 15 -9.91 -14.52 -3.62
N ARG A 16 -10.41 -14.13 -2.45
CA ARG A 16 -10.06 -12.85 -1.83
C ARG A 16 -8.57 -12.76 -1.54
N GLN A 17 -7.99 -13.81 -0.97
CA GLN A 17 -6.57 -13.87 -0.64
C GLN A 17 -5.69 -13.83 -1.90
N ALA A 18 -6.10 -14.51 -2.97
CA ALA A 18 -5.44 -14.42 -4.27
C ALA A 18 -5.57 -13.02 -4.90
N SER A 19 -6.73 -12.37 -4.70
CA SER A 19 -6.99 -11.01 -5.18
C SER A 19 -6.17 -9.96 -4.44
N GLU A 20 -5.69 -10.24 -3.21
CA GLU A 20 -4.77 -9.37 -2.46
C GLU A 20 -3.33 -9.44 -2.97
N LEU A 21 -2.94 -10.52 -3.67
CA LEU A 21 -1.61 -10.63 -4.27
C LEU A 21 -1.43 -9.69 -5.47
N ILE A 22 -2.50 -9.44 -6.23
CA ILE A 22 -2.49 -8.55 -7.39
C ILE A 22 -2.09 -7.11 -7.02
N PRO A 23 -2.76 -6.42 -6.07
CA PRO A 23 -2.37 -5.09 -5.63
C PRO A 23 -1.00 -5.08 -4.95
N MET A 24 -0.56 -6.18 -4.31
CA MET A 24 0.80 -6.29 -3.77
C MET A 24 1.86 -6.25 -4.87
N ILE A 25 1.70 -7.03 -5.94
CA ILE A 25 2.63 -7.05 -7.09
C ILE A 25 2.60 -5.72 -7.82
N LEU A 26 1.41 -5.15 -8.03
CA LEU A 26 1.27 -3.83 -8.64
C LEU A 26 1.90 -2.75 -7.76
N GLY A 27 1.76 -2.83 -6.44
CA GLY A 27 2.38 -1.92 -5.48
C GLY A 27 3.90 -1.91 -5.59
N LEU A 28 4.51 -3.10 -5.67
CA LEU A 28 5.94 -3.28 -5.92
C LEU A 28 6.37 -2.72 -7.28
N ALA A 29 5.61 -3.00 -8.34
CA ALA A 29 5.90 -2.51 -9.69
C ALA A 29 5.85 -0.97 -9.75
N ILE A 30 4.84 -0.35 -9.14
CA ILE A 30 4.68 1.11 -9.08
C ILE A 30 5.82 1.74 -8.26
N SER A 31 6.19 1.14 -7.13
CA SER A 31 7.30 1.61 -6.30
C SER A 31 8.64 1.57 -7.05
N TYR A 32 8.90 0.46 -7.76
CA TYR A 32 10.09 0.32 -8.61
C TYR A 32 10.11 1.36 -9.74
N LEU A 33 8.96 1.57 -10.41
CA LEU A 33 8.85 2.53 -11.50
C LEU A 33 9.04 3.97 -11.00
N ALA A 34 8.49 4.31 -9.83
CA ALA A 34 8.69 5.61 -9.21
C ALA A 34 10.16 5.86 -8.82
N TYR A 35 10.85 4.83 -8.29
CA TYR A 35 12.28 4.90 -7.99
C TYR A 35 13.14 5.04 -9.25
N ALA A 36 12.83 4.27 -10.31
CA ALA A 36 13.52 4.35 -11.59
C ALA A 36 13.35 5.73 -12.24
N ALA A 37 12.14 6.30 -12.15
CA ALA A 37 11.82 7.61 -12.68
C ALA A 37 12.49 8.74 -11.88
N TYR A 38 12.58 8.60 -10.55
CA TYR A 38 13.37 9.51 -9.71
C TYR A 38 14.86 9.50 -10.11
N ARG A 39 15.43 8.30 -10.31
CA ARG A 39 16.84 8.15 -10.68
C ARG A 39 17.16 8.72 -12.07
N GLN A 40 16.22 8.70 -13.01
CA GLN A 40 16.42 9.22 -14.36
C GLN A 40 16.24 10.73 -14.49
N ASN A 41 15.27 11.34 -13.77
CA ASN A 41 14.86 12.73 -14.06
C ASN A 41 15.33 13.81 -13.07
N GLN A 42 16.03 13.46 -11.97
CA GLN A 42 16.65 14.40 -11.00
C GLN A 42 15.75 15.57 -10.53
N SER A 43 14.43 15.42 -10.64
CA SER A 43 13.46 16.47 -10.33
C SER A 43 13.05 16.33 -8.86
N ARG A 44 13.41 17.31 -8.02
CA ARG A 44 13.05 17.33 -6.57
C ARG A 44 11.56 17.07 -6.26
N PRO A 45 10.57 17.49 -7.07
CA PRO A 45 9.17 17.14 -6.85
C PRO A 45 8.88 15.63 -6.94
N MET A 46 9.66 14.90 -7.75
CA MET A 46 9.47 13.49 -8.04
C MET A 46 9.82 12.59 -6.85
N LEU A 47 10.71 13.06 -5.96
CA LEU A 47 11.02 12.38 -4.68
C LEU A 47 9.80 12.29 -3.78
N TYR A 48 9.07 13.39 -3.61
CA TYR A 48 7.90 13.42 -2.73
C TYR A 48 6.81 12.48 -3.23
N ILE A 49 6.61 12.43 -4.56
CA ILE A 49 5.68 11.48 -5.19
C ILE A 49 6.15 10.03 -4.98
N ALA A 50 7.43 9.73 -5.18
CA ALA A 50 7.98 8.39 -4.99
C ALA A 50 7.90 7.90 -3.54
N ILE A 51 8.23 8.76 -2.57
CA ILE A 51 8.11 8.46 -1.13
C ILE A 51 6.65 8.27 -0.76
N GLY A 52 5.75 9.12 -1.26
CA GLY A 52 4.32 8.99 -1.01
C GLY A 52 3.75 7.68 -1.55
N PHE A 53 4.14 7.27 -2.76
CA PHE A 53 3.77 5.96 -3.30
C PHE A 53 4.38 4.79 -2.51
N MET A 54 5.61 4.91 -2.02
CA MET A 54 6.22 3.89 -1.16
C MET A 54 5.45 3.73 0.15
N LEU A 55 5.02 4.83 0.77
CA LEU A 55 4.22 4.80 2.00
C LEU A 55 2.83 4.18 1.78
N VAL A 56 2.15 4.55 0.69
CA VAL A 56 0.79 4.04 0.41
C VAL A 56 0.80 2.57 -0.03
N LEU A 57 1.74 2.16 -0.88
CA LEU A 57 1.70 0.83 -1.50
C LEU A 57 2.60 -0.19 -0.82
N PHE A 58 3.77 0.24 -0.33
CA PHE A 58 4.78 -0.68 0.18
C PHE A 58 4.79 -0.76 1.70
N VAL A 59 4.52 0.33 2.43
CA VAL A 59 4.56 0.32 3.91
C VAL A 59 3.32 -0.35 4.51
N GLN A 60 2.15 -0.23 3.88
CA GLN A 60 0.90 -0.76 4.46
C GLN A 60 0.94 -2.28 4.70
N ALA A 61 1.40 -3.07 3.75
CA ALA A 61 1.45 -4.53 3.84
C ALA A 61 2.37 -5.06 4.97
N PRO A 62 3.67 -4.70 5.03
CA PRO A 62 4.55 -5.15 6.11
C PRO A 62 4.14 -4.55 7.46
N LEU A 63 3.63 -3.32 7.51
CA LEU A 63 3.14 -2.73 8.75
C LEU A 63 1.95 -3.53 9.28
N GLY A 64 0.95 -3.82 8.43
CA GLY A 64 -0.18 -4.68 8.78
C GLY A 64 0.25 -6.07 9.23
N LEU A 65 1.21 -6.68 8.52
CA LEU A 65 1.74 -8.01 8.87
C LEU A 65 2.43 -7.99 10.25
N VAL A 66 3.29 -7.01 10.51
CA VAL A 66 4.00 -6.85 11.79
C VAL A 66 3.01 -6.63 12.92
N LEU A 67 2.02 -5.75 12.77
CA LEU A 67 1.08 -5.50 13.85
C LEU A 67 0.15 -6.69 14.14
N ILE A 68 -0.18 -7.51 13.13
CA ILE A 68 -0.94 -8.76 13.31
C ILE A 68 -0.09 -9.81 14.02
N TYR A 69 1.11 -10.07 13.53
CA TYR A 69 1.93 -11.20 14.00
C TYR A 69 2.74 -10.91 15.26
N LEU A 70 3.17 -9.66 15.48
CA LEU A 70 4.05 -9.30 16.61
C LEU A 70 3.27 -8.74 17.80
N LEU A 71 2.14 -8.08 17.54
CA LEU A 71 1.40 -7.32 18.54
C LEU A 71 -0.03 -7.85 18.76
N GLU A 72 -0.46 -8.85 17.98
CA GLU A 72 -1.77 -9.53 18.08
C GLU A 72 -2.95 -8.57 18.23
N LEU A 73 -2.85 -7.39 17.61
CA LEU A 73 -3.84 -6.34 17.80
C LEU A 73 -5.17 -6.69 17.11
N PRO A 74 -6.30 -6.30 17.71
CA PRO A 74 -7.59 -6.48 17.08
C PRO A 74 -7.67 -5.66 15.77
N THR A 75 -8.30 -6.25 14.76
CA THR A 75 -8.44 -5.69 13.39
C THR A 75 -8.90 -4.22 13.30
N PRO A 76 -9.77 -3.69 14.18
CA PRO A 76 -10.15 -2.28 14.12
C PRO A 76 -8.97 -1.34 14.43
N VAL A 77 -8.11 -1.70 15.38
CA VAL A 77 -6.96 -0.89 15.79
C VAL A 77 -5.87 -0.92 14.71
N LEU A 78 -5.69 -2.08 14.08
CA LEU A 78 -4.79 -2.25 12.93
C LEU A 78 -5.11 -1.28 11.80
N ASN A 79 -6.40 -1.20 11.40
CA ASN A 79 -6.83 -0.32 10.31
C ASN A 79 -6.52 1.14 10.60
N ILE A 80 -6.74 1.60 11.84
CA ILE A 80 -6.45 2.99 12.24
C ILE A 80 -4.95 3.28 12.12
N ILE A 81 -4.09 2.36 12.56
CA ILE A 81 -2.63 2.58 12.54
C ILE A 81 -2.09 2.54 11.11
N VAL A 82 -2.54 1.59 10.28
CA VAL A 82 -2.13 1.45 8.87
C VAL A 82 -2.62 2.64 8.03
N GLN A 83 -3.71 3.29 8.43
CA GLN A 83 -4.28 4.44 7.73
C GLN A 83 -3.46 5.74 7.92
N ILE A 84 -2.69 5.88 9.00
CA ILE A 84 -1.82 7.06 9.22
C ILE A 84 -0.77 7.24 8.10
N PRO A 85 0.08 6.24 7.78
CA PRO A 85 1.04 6.36 6.70
C PRO A 85 0.39 6.51 5.32
N GLU A 86 -0.86 6.03 5.16
CA GLU A 86 -1.65 6.29 3.94
C GLU A 86 -1.90 7.78 3.75
N PHE A 87 -2.43 8.45 4.78
CA PHE A 87 -2.70 9.89 4.72
C PHE A 87 -1.43 10.70 4.49
N ILE A 88 -0.33 10.31 5.14
CA ILE A 88 0.97 10.95 4.94
C ILE A 88 1.45 10.75 3.50
N GLY A 89 1.33 9.53 2.96
CA GLY A 89 1.74 9.21 1.61
C GLY A 89 0.90 9.93 0.55
N LEU A 90 -0.42 10.00 0.72
CA LEU A 90 -1.31 10.80 -0.12
C LEU A 90 -0.97 12.30 -0.06
N GLY A 91 -0.68 12.82 1.14
CA GLY A 91 -0.22 14.20 1.33
C GLY A 91 1.09 14.49 0.61
N LEU A 92 2.04 13.56 0.63
CA LEU A 92 3.32 13.67 -0.08
C LEU A 92 3.16 13.61 -1.61
N ILE A 93 2.27 12.75 -2.11
CA ILE A 93 1.92 12.71 -3.54
C ILE A 93 1.31 14.05 -3.96
N LEU A 94 0.36 14.56 -3.19
CA LEU A 94 -0.30 15.85 -3.46
C LEU A 94 0.72 17.00 -3.43
N TYR A 95 1.59 17.02 -2.42
CA TYR A 95 2.64 18.03 -2.30
C TYR A 95 3.64 17.95 -3.46
N GLY A 96 4.05 16.75 -3.86
CA GLY A 96 4.95 16.56 -5.00
C GLY A 96 4.32 16.98 -6.34
N LEU A 97 3.00 16.89 -6.48
CA LEU A 97 2.26 17.38 -7.65
C LEU A 97 2.05 18.91 -7.62
N TRP A 98 1.79 19.46 -6.43
CA TRP A 98 1.55 20.89 -6.23
C TRP A 98 2.84 21.72 -6.23
N ALA A 99 3.96 21.13 -5.83
CA ALA A 99 5.28 21.76 -5.89
C ALA A 99 5.53 22.23 -7.34
N PRO A 100 5.50 23.55 -7.60
CA PRO A 100 5.59 24.06 -8.95
C PRO A 100 6.91 23.58 -9.55
N ARG A 101 6.84 22.95 -10.74
CA ARG A 101 8.01 22.73 -11.59
C ARG A 101 8.53 24.11 -11.96
N ARG A 102 9.39 24.67 -11.13
CA ARG A 102 10.26 25.78 -11.51
C ARG A 102 11.36 25.12 -12.32
N ASP A 103 11.25 25.37 -13.61
CA ASP A 103 12.05 24.88 -14.73
C ASP A 103 13.55 24.73 -14.43
#